data_AF-W1QAA4-F1
#
_entry.id   AF-W1QAA4-F1
#
_cell.length_a   1.000
_cell.length_b   1.000
_cell.length_c   1.000
_cell.angle_alpha   90.00
_cell.angle_beta   90.00
_cell.angle_gamma   90.00
#
_symmetry.space_group_name_H-M   'P 1'
#
loop_
_entity.id
_entity.type
_entity.pdbx_description
1 polymer ?
#
loop_
_entity_poly.entity_id
_entity_poly.type
_entity_poly.pdbx_seq_one_letter_code
_entity_poly.pdbx_strand_id
1 'polypeptide(L)'
;MSRAAGIEQENDSQFNLLASKISTFKNVANDINNYAQEDSTTLSNVSNAMSALFENVKTTSTKLGRVIASKPQTFRMVVVGVLGFFIIYTLLKLI
;
A
#
# COMPACT_ATOMS: atom_id res chain seq x y z
N MET A 1 -45.23 -47.42 17.38
CA MET A 1 -43.96 -46.66 17.46
C MET A 1 -44.28 -45.21 17.15
N SER A 2 -43.94 -44.30 18.07
CA SER A 2 -44.55 -42.98 18.20
C SER A 2 -44.02 -41.98 17.16
N ARG A 3 -44.92 -41.30 16.44
CA ARG A 3 -44.60 -40.21 15.48
C ARG A 3 -43.75 -39.10 16.13
N ALA A 4 -43.82 -38.96 17.46
CA ALA A 4 -43.01 -38.01 18.22
C ALA A 4 -41.51 -38.29 18.13
N ALA A 5 -41.08 -39.56 18.17
CA ALA A 5 -39.66 -39.93 18.13
C ALA A 5 -39.01 -39.61 16.77
N GLY A 6 -39.77 -39.67 15.67
CA GLY A 6 -39.28 -39.27 14.35
C GLY A 6 -39.09 -37.76 14.21
N ILE A 7 -39.98 -36.96 14.82
CA ILE A 7 -39.89 -35.49 14.83
C ILE A 7 -38.74 -35.02 15.73
N GLU A 8 -38.52 -35.67 16.87
CA GLU A 8 -37.37 -35.37 17.75
C GLU A 8 -36.05 -35.66 17.05
N GLN A 9 -35.93 -36.80 16.36
CA GLN A 9 -34.72 -37.15 15.62
C GLN A 9 -34.45 -36.18 14.45
N GLU A 10 -35.49 -35.71 13.77
CA GLU A 10 -35.36 -34.72 12.70
C GLU A 10 -34.94 -33.35 13.25
N ASN A 11 -35.48 -32.92 14.39
CA ASN A 11 -35.07 -31.69 15.07
C ASN A 11 -33.61 -31.77 15.53
N ASP A 12 -33.18 -32.86 16.14
CA ASP A 12 -31.78 -33.04 16.56
C ASP A 12 -30.80 -32.95 15.39
N SER A 13 -31.18 -33.52 14.23
CA SER A 13 -30.39 -33.38 13.00
C SER A 13 -30.28 -31.91 12.55
N GLN A 14 -31.40 -31.17 12.58
CA GLN A 14 -31.41 -29.75 12.22
C GLN A 14 -30.62 -28.89 13.21
N PHE A 15 -30.68 -29.17 14.51
CA PHE A 15 -29.89 -28.48 15.52
C PHE A 15 -28.39 -28.73 15.36
N ASN A 16 -27.99 -29.97 15.06
CA ASN A 16 -26.59 -30.31 14.78
C ASN A 16 -26.08 -29.60 13.51
N LEU A 17 -26.90 -29.55 12.46
CA LEU A 17 -26.59 -28.79 11.25
C LEU A 17 -26.45 -27.29 11.52
N LEU A 18 -27.32 -26.72 12.35
CA LEU A 18 -27.26 -25.31 12.73
C LEU A 18 -26.01 -25.01 13.57
N ALA A 19 -25.70 -25.85 14.56
CA ALA A 19 -24.51 -25.70 15.38
C ALA A 19 -23.22 -25.77 14.55
N SER A 20 -23.15 -26.70 13.60
CA SER A 20 -22.04 -26.80 12.64
C SER A 20 -21.89 -25.55 11.78
N LYS A 21 -23.01 -25.00 11.27
CA LYS A 21 -23.02 -23.74 10.52
C LYS A 21 -22.58 -22.55 11.37
N ILE A 22 -23.03 -22.46 12.62
CA ILE A 22 -22.64 -21.39 13.56
C ILE A 22 -21.14 -21.49 13.88
N SER A 23 -20.62 -22.69 14.12
CA SER A 23 -19.19 -22.90 14.34
C SER A 23 -18.36 -22.48 13.13
N THR A 24 -18.81 -22.84 11.93
CA THR A 24 -18.15 -22.45 10.68
C THR A 24 -18.18 -20.93 10.50
N PHE A 25 -19.33 -20.30 10.75
CA PHE A 25 -19.47 -18.84 10.67
C PHE A 25 -18.58 -18.12 11.69
N LYS A 26 -18.49 -18.64 12.92
CA LYS A 26 -17.60 -18.11 13.96
C LYS A 26 -16.14 -18.18 13.55
N ASN A 27 -15.71 -19.30 12.95
CA ASN A 27 -14.33 -19.46 12.46
C ASN A 27 -14.03 -18.47 11.34
N VAL A 28 -14.93 -18.36 10.34
CA VAL A 28 -14.79 -17.39 9.25
C VAL A 28 -14.76 -15.95 9.76
N ALA A 29 -15.61 -15.61 10.74
CA ALA A 29 -15.62 -14.27 11.34
C ALA A 29 -14.32 -13.95 12.10
N ASN A 30 -13.76 -14.92 12.82
CA ASN A 30 -12.46 -14.76 13.48
C ASN A 30 -11.33 -14.60 12.46
N ASP A 31 -11.34 -15.38 11.38
CA ASP A 31 -10.34 -15.28 10.32
C ASP A 31 -10.40 -13.91 9.64
N ILE A 32 -11.58 -13.41 9.28
CA ILE A 32 -11.78 -12.06 8.71
C ILE A 32 -11.25 -10.98 9.66
N ASN A 33 -11.48 -11.12 10.97
CA ASN A 33 -11.01 -10.17 11.96
C ASN A 33 -9.47 -10.16 12.04
N ASN A 34 -8.84 -11.34 11.99
CA ASN A 34 -7.38 -11.47 11.97
C ASN A 34 -6.78 -10.85 10.70
N TYR A 35 -7.34 -11.14 9.52
CA TYR A 35 -6.89 -10.54 8.25
C TYR A 35 -7.03 -9.01 8.26
N ALA A 36 -8.13 -8.47 8.79
CA ALA A 36 -8.33 -7.02 8.86
C ALA A 36 -7.30 -6.32 9.79
N GLN A 37 -6.88 -6.97 10.88
CA GLN A 37 -5.84 -6.44 11.78
C GLN A 37 -4.44 -6.49 11.13
N GLU A 38 -4.12 -7.56 10.40
CA GLU A 38 -2.86 -7.71 9.68
C GLU A 38 -2.74 -6.70 8.52
N ASP A 39 -3.83 -6.49 7.77
CA ASP A 39 -3.92 -5.49 6.71
C ASP A 39 -3.77 -4.06 7.26
N SER A 40 -4.38 -3.75 8.41
CA SER A 40 -4.26 -2.43 9.05
C SER A 40 -2.80 -2.11 9.42
N THR A 41 -2.08 -3.10 9.94
CA THR A 41 -0.66 -2.97 10.30
C THR A 41 0.21 -2.74 9.06
N THR A 42 -0.05 -3.48 7.99
CA THR A 42 0.68 -3.34 6.71
C THR A 42 0.41 -1.98 6.07
N LEU A 43 -0.85 -1.53 6.05
CA LEU A 43 -1.23 -0.23 5.48
C LEU A 43 -0.62 0.94 6.27
N SER A 44 -0.58 0.83 7.60
CA SER A 44 0.08 1.83 8.45
C SER A 44 1.58 1.93 8.15
N ASN A 45 2.27 0.80 8.00
CA ASN A 45 3.69 0.76 7.65
C ASN A 45 3.97 1.40 6.28
N VAL A 46 3.12 1.14 5.28
CA VAL A 46 3.22 1.76 3.94
C VAL A 46 2.99 3.27 4.01
N SER A 47 2.00 3.73 4.77
CA SER A 47 1.70 5.15 4.95
C SER A 47 2.87 5.90 5.62
N ASN A 48 3.47 5.29 6.63
CA ASN A 48 4.64 5.83 7.33
C ASN A 48 5.86 5.91 6.39
N ALA A 49 6.12 4.87 5.60
CA ALA A 49 7.21 4.87 4.62
C ALA A 49 7.02 5.93 3.54
N MET A 50 5.79 6.10 3.03
CA MET A 50 5.47 7.14 2.05
C MET A 50 5.63 8.55 2.63
N SER A 51 5.21 8.77 3.87
CA SER A 51 5.38 10.05 4.56
C SER A 51 6.85 10.39 4.74
N ALA A 52 7.67 9.43 5.17
CA ALA A 52 9.12 9.60 5.29
C ALA A 52 9.79 9.88 3.94
N LEU A 53 9.39 9.19 2.87
CA LEU A 53 9.90 9.45 1.52
C LEU A 53 9.54 10.86 1.05
N PHE A 54 8.30 11.29 1.25
CA PHE A 54 7.86 12.64 0.90
C PHE A 54 8.64 13.71 1.66
N GLU A 55 8.85 13.52 2.97
CA GLU A 55 9.61 14.46 3.79
C GLU A 55 11.09 14.54 3.39
N ASN A 56 11.70 13.40 3.03
CA ASN A 56 13.05 13.34 2.50
C ASN A 56 13.16 14.01 1.13
N VAL A 57 12.20 13.79 0.23
CA VAL A 57 12.12 14.46 -1.08
C VAL A 57 11.95 15.97 -0.91
N LYS A 58 11.06 16.40 -0.03
CA LYS A 58 10.82 17.82 0.28
C LYS A 58 12.08 18.47 0.84
N THR A 59 12.74 17.82 1.79
CA THR A 59 13.98 18.31 2.40
C THR A 59 15.11 18.41 1.37
N THR A 60 15.28 17.38 0.55
CA THR A 60 16.29 17.35 -0.52
C THR A 60 16.01 18.42 -1.55
N SER A 61 14.77 18.57 -2.00
CA SER A 61 14.36 19.60 -2.96
C SER A 61 14.59 21.01 -2.40
N THR A 62 14.29 21.22 -1.12
CA THR A 62 14.53 22.50 -0.43
C THR A 62 16.02 22.80 -0.32
N LYS A 63 16.85 21.80 0.04
CA LYS A 63 18.31 21.92 0.07
C LYS A 63 18.86 22.21 -1.33
N LEU A 64 18.37 21.53 -2.36
CA LEU A 64 18.76 21.75 -3.75
C LEU A 64 18.43 23.18 -4.19
N GLY A 65 17.22 23.66 -3.91
CA GLY A 65 16.81 25.04 -4.19
C GLY A 65 17.68 26.08 -3.48
N ARG A 66 18.04 25.84 -2.21
CA ARG A 66 19.00 26.70 -1.49
C ARG A 66 20.40 26.64 -2.09
N VAL A 67 20.88 25.48 -2.50
CA VAL A 67 22.20 25.35 -3.14
C VAL A 67 22.23 26.14 -4.45
N ILE A 68 21.18 26.02 -5.27
CA ILE A 68 21.00 26.79 -6.51
C ILE A 68 21.00 28.30 -6.22
N ALA A 69 20.25 28.74 -5.20
CA ALA A 69 20.20 30.15 -4.81
C ALA A 69 21.52 30.68 -4.20
N SER A 70 22.25 29.83 -3.48
CA SER A 70 23.50 30.21 -2.81
C SER A 70 24.72 30.26 -3.74
N LYS A 71 24.71 29.48 -4.83
CA LYS A 71 25.81 29.39 -5.81
C LYS A 71 25.29 29.52 -7.24
N PRO A 72 24.71 30.68 -7.61
CA PRO A 72 24.09 30.88 -8.92
C PRO A 72 25.10 30.75 -10.07
N GLN A 73 26.36 31.12 -9.86
CA GLN A 73 27.41 31.02 -10.87
C GLN A 73 27.75 29.56 -11.21
N THR A 74 27.90 28.69 -10.22
CA THR A 74 28.18 27.25 -10.44
C THR A 74 27.01 26.56 -11.14
N PHE A 75 25.78 26.83 -10.69
CA PHE A 75 24.58 26.28 -11.32
C PHE A 75 24.44 26.73 -12.78
N ARG A 76 24.66 28.03 -13.06
CA ARG A 76 24.64 28.57 -14.43
C ARG A 76 25.68 27.91 -15.32
N MET A 77 26.89 27.65 -14.80
CA MET A 77 27.96 27.00 -15.57
C MET A 77 27.62 25.55 -15.93
N VAL A 78 27.01 24.80 -15.00
CA VAL A 78 26.53 23.43 -15.26
C VAL A 78 25.41 23.42 -16.29
N VAL A 79 24.41 24.30 -16.15
CA VAL A 79 23.27 24.38 -17.09
C VAL A 79 23.75 24.75 -18.50
N VAL A 80 24.66 25.72 -18.62
CA VAL A 80 25.25 26.12 -19.91
C VAL A 80 26.06 24.98 -20.54
N GLY A 81 26.83 24.24 -19.74
CA GLY A 81 27.57 23.08 -20.23
C GLY A 81 26.67 21.96 -20.75
N VAL A 82 25.60 21.63 -20.01
CA VAL A 82 24.63 20.59 -20.40
C VAL A 82 23.85 21.01 -21.66
N LEU A 83 23.39 22.26 -21.72
CA LEU A 83 22.70 22.79 -22.90
C LEU A 83 23.61 22.81 -24.13
N GLY A 84 24.86 23.24 -23.98
CA GLY A 84 25.84 23.23 -25.06
C GLY A 84 26.08 21.83 -25.60
N PHE A 85 26.28 20.84 -24.71
CA PHE A 85 26.40 19.44 -25.11
C PHE A 85 25.15 18.94 -25.82
N PHE A 86 23.95 19.26 -25.32
CA PHE A 86 22.69 18.82 -25.91
C PHE A 86 22.51 19.41 -27.32
N ILE A 87 22.81 20.69 -27.52
CA ILE A 87 22.73 21.35 -28.82
C ILE A 87 23.71 20.69 -29.81
N ILE A 88 24.97 20.49 -29.41
CA ILE A 88 25.98 19.84 -30.26
C ILE A 88 25.57 18.41 -30.61
N TYR A 89 25.13 17.62 -29.63
CA TYR A 89 24.67 16.24 -29.84
C TYR A 89 23.45 16.17 -30.76
N THR A 90 22.48 17.08 -30.57
CA THR A 90 21.28 17.12 -31.40
C THR A 90 21.62 17.52 -32.84
N LEU A 91 22.51 18.50 -33.04
CA LEU A 91 22.98 18.89 -34.38
C LEU A 91 23.75 17.76 -35.07
N LEU A 92 24.63 17.04 -34.36
CA LEU A 92 25.37 15.89 -34.92
C LEU A 92 24.50 14.68 -35.22
N LYS A 93 23.35 14.53 -34.55
CA LYS A 93 22.40 13.44 -34.82
C LYS A 93 21.40 13.78 -35.93
N LEU A 94 21.21 15.06 -36.22
CA LEU A 94 20.21 15.58 -37.16
C LEU A 94 20.82 15.95 -38.52
N ILE A 95 22.14 16.17 -38.56
CA ILE A 95 23.01 16.09 -39.75
C ILE A 95 23.32 14.62 -40.04
#